data_AF-A0A3Q1GA36-F1
#
_entry.id   AF-A0A3Q1GA36-F1
#
_cell.length_a   1.000
_cell.length_b   1.000
_cell.length_c   1.000
_cell.angle_alpha   90.00
_cell.angle_beta   90.00
_cell.angle_gamma   90.00
#
_symmetry.space_group_name_H-M   'P 1'
#
loop_
_entity.id
_entity.type
_entity.pdbx_description
1 polymer ?
#
loop_
_entity_poly.entity_id
_entity_poly.type
_entity_poly.pdbx_seq_one_letter_code
_entity_poly.pdbx_strand_id
1 'polypeptide(L)'
;PKFLIYVSGALSMWGDRMWHFAISVFLIELYGHNLLLTAVFGLVVAGSVLLLGALIGDWVDRNPRNKVAHASLFIQNISVTVCSIVLMLVFSYKQRIEQIWDGWLTVVCYTVVIVLADVANLASTALTIAIQRDWIVVITGYNRGHLAGMNATMRRIDQVTNILAPLAVGQVMTLASNVVGCGFILGWNLVSLIVEFFFLSRVYRIVPALSVKPPVVDVDQTYLQKIERRRSQGMGRSLASDGGTCKDGWRAYYRQPVFLAGMGLAFLYTTVLGFDCITTGYAYTQGISGSLLSLLMGVSAITGLMGTVMFTRLRKTYGLVNTGIISSCLHLGCLLLCVCSVFAPGSPMDLSL
;
A
#
# COMPACT_ATOMS: atom_id res chain seq x y z
N PRO A 1 24.57 5.64 -2.32
CA PRO A 1 23.19 5.90 -1.84
C PRO A 1 22.09 5.11 -2.60
N LYS A 2 22.14 5.00 -3.95
CA LYS A 2 21.07 4.35 -4.75
C LYS A 2 20.82 2.89 -4.35
N PHE A 3 21.89 2.09 -4.24
CA PHE A 3 21.80 0.69 -3.83
C PHE A 3 21.14 0.51 -2.45
N LEU A 4 21.50 1.34 -1.47
CA LEU A 4 20.92 1.30 -0.12
C LEU A 4 19.40 1.55 -0.14
N ILE A 5 18.94 2.50 -0.95
CA ILE A 5 17.50 2.76 -1.13
C ILE A 5 16.81 1.59 -1.82
N TYR A 6 17.42 0.99 -2.83
CA TYR A 6 16.82 -0.16 -3.50
C TYR A 6 16.69 -1.36 -2.59
N VAL A 7 17.69 -1.66 -1.76
CA VAL A 7 17.62 -2.78 -0.81
C VAL A 7 16.62 -2.48 0.31
N SER A 8 16.67 -1.30 0.92
CA SER A 8 15.69 -0.90 1.95
C SER A 8 14.27 -0.90 1.39
N GLY A 9 14.09 -0.36 0.18
CA GLY A 9 12.82 -0.37 -0.53
C GLY A 9 12.34 -1.79 -0.87
N ALA A 10 13.24 -2.68 -1.29
CA ALA A 10 12.90 -4.07 -1.57
C ALA A 10 12.43 -4.81 -0.32
N LEU A 11 13.12 -4.62 0.81
CA LEU A 11 12.75 -5.23 2.09
C LEU A 11 11.39 -4.74 2.60
N SER A 12 11.18 -3.42 2.56
CA SER A 12 9.92 -2.78 2.96
C SER A 12 8.75 -3.25 2.09
N MET A 13 8.90 -3.19 0.76
CA MET A 13 7.85 -3.65 -0.16
C MET A 13 7.60 -5.16 -0.05
N TRP A 14 8.64 -5.97 0.15
CA TRP A 14 8.47 -7.40 0.41
C TRP A 14 7.64 -7.64 1.67
N GLY A 15 8.00 -6.99 2.77
CA GLY A 15 7.29 -7.09 4.05
C GLY A 15 5.82 -6.68 3.92
N ASP A 16 5.54 -5.57 3.25
CA ASP A 16 4.18 -5.07 3.04
C ASP A 16 3.33 -5.99 2.17
N ARG A 17 3.86 -6.47 1.04
CA ARG A 17 3.14 -7.41 0.16
C ARG A 17 2.84 -8.73 0.86
N MET A 18 3.82 -9.22 1.62
CA MET A 18 3.67 -10.41 2.46
C MET A 18 2.56 -10.21 3.51
N TRP A 19 2.59 -9.07 4.22
CA TRP A 19 1.62 -8.73 5.25
C TRP A 19 0.20 -8.63 4.71
N HIS A 20 -0.01 -7.88 3.62
CA HIS A 20 -1.33 -7.71 3.01
C HIS A 20 -1.95 -9.02 2.51
N PHE A 21 -1.12 -9.91 1.93
CA PHE A 21 -1.60 -11.22 1.54
C PHE A 21 -1.97 -12.07 2.76
N ALA A 22 -1.08 -12.15 3.75
CA ALA A 22 -1.26 -12.99 4.92
C ALA A 22 -2.47 -12.56 5.78
N ILE A 23 -2.61 -11.26 6.06
CA ILE A 23 -3.75 -10.73 6.83
C ILE A 23 -5.08 -11.09 6.16
N SER A 24 -5.13 -11.05 4.83
CA SER A 24 -6.34 -11.39 4.07
C SER A 24 -6.71 -12.86 4.21
N VAL A 25 -5.74 -13.76 4.15
CA VAL A 25 -5.95 -15.20 4.35
C VAL A 25 -6.34 -15.49 5.81
N PHE A 26 -5.65 -14.85 6.77
CA PHE A 26 -5.95 -15.02 8.19
C PHE A 26 -7.39 -14.60 8.53
N LEU A 27 -7.87 -13.46 8.03
CA LEU A 27 -9.23 -12.98 8.30
C LEU A 27 -10.30 -13.94 7.74
N ILE A 28 -10.07 -14.56 6.59
CA ILE A 28 -10.99 -15.56 5.99
C ILE A 28 -11.07 -16.81 6.87
N GLU A 29 -9.92 -17.28 7.36
CA GLU A 29 -9.86 -18.50 8.17
C GLU A 29 -10.40 -18.29 9.59
N LEU A 30 -10.22 -17.08 10.13
CA LEU A 30 -10.77 -16.69 11.43
C LEU A 30 -12.31 -16.63 11.40
N TYR A 31 -12.90 -16.05 10.34
CA TYR A 31 -14.34 -15.84 10.24
C TYR A 31 -15.11 -17.00 9.56
N GLY A 32 -14.45 -18.15 9.34
CA GLY A 32 -15.10 -19.38 8.86
C GLY A 32 -15.47 -19.36 7.37
N HIS A 33 -14.53 -19.02 6.49
CA HIS A 33 -14.70 -18.95 5.02
C HIS A 33 -15.67 -17.88 4.52
N ASN A 34 -16.16 -17.00 5.39
CA ASN A 34 -16.97 -15.84 5.00
C ASN A 34 -16.08 -14.63 4.68
N LEU A 35 -16.34 -13.98 3.53
CA LEU A 35 -15.56 -12.85 3.03
C LEU A 35 -15.88 -11.50 3.72
N LEU A 36 -16.87 -11.47 4.63
CA LEU A 36 -17.35 -10.25 5.27
C LEU A 36 -16.22 -9.51 6.00
N LEU A 37 -15.43 -10.22 6.80
CA LEU A 37 -14.38 -9.60 7.62
C LEU A 37 -13.26 -9.02 6.73
N THR A 38 -12.91 -9.72 5.65
CA THR A 38 -11.95 -9.27 4.64
C THR A 38 -12.48 -8.05 3.87
N ALA A 39 -13.77 -8.00 3.57
CA ALA A 39 -14.41 -6.85 2.92
C ALA A 39 -14.42 -5.61 3.83
N VAL A 40 -14.75 -5.78 5.13
CA VAL A 40 -14.68 -4.71 6.12
C VAL A 40 -13.26 -4.19 6.27
N PHE A 41 -12.26 -5.09 6.34
CA PHE A 41 -10.86 -4.70 6.36
C PHE A 41 -10.47 -3.87 5.12
N GLY A 42 -10.82 -4.32 3.93
CA GLY A 42 -10.57 -3.59 2.69
C GLY A 42 -11.23 -2.19 2.68
N LEU A 43 -12.46 -2.09 3.18
CA LEU A 43 -13.18 -0.82 3.32
C LEU A 43 -12.49 0.13 4.31
N VAL A 44 -12.07 -0.38 5.48
CA VAL A 44 -11.38 0.42 6.50
C VAL A 44 -10.05 0.93 5.97
N VAL A 45 -9.24 0.07 5.34
CA VAL A 45 -7.95 0.43 4.74
C VAL A 45 -8.11 1.48 3.64
N ALA A 46 -9.09 1.31 2.75
CA ALA A 46 -9.34 2.28 1.69
C ALA A 46 -9.85 3.62 2.26
N GLY A 47 -10.79 3.55 3.22
CA GLY A 47 -11.39 4.71 3.86
C GLY A 47 -10.37 5.51 4.68
N SER A 48 -9.49 4.83 5.42
CA SER A 48 -8.46 5.48 6.24
C SER A 48 -7.45 6.21 5.37
N VAL A 49 -6.97 5.62 4.28
CA VAL A 49 -6.05 6.27 3.34
C VAL A 49 -6.72 7.45 2.65
N LEU A 50 -8.00 7.33 2.30
CA LEU A 50 -8.76 8.42 1.67
C LEU A 50 -8.93 9.61 2.62
N LEU A 51 -9.27 9.36 3.89
CA LEU A 51 -9.54 10.40 4.89
C LEU A 51 -8.25 11.00 5.46
N LEU A 52 -7.25 10.17 5.75
CA LEU A 52 -6.02 10.56 6.45
C LEU A 52 -4.85 10.81 5.49
N GLY A 53 -4.94 10.44 4.21
CA GLY A 53 -3.85 10.58 3.25
C GLY A 53 -3.35 12.02 3.09
N ALA A 54 -4.26 13.00 3.10
CA ALA A 54 -3.90 14.42 3.06
C ALA A 54 -3.17 14.86 4.34
N LEU A 55 -3.60 14.39 5.51
CA LEU A 55 -2.95 14.68 6.79
C LEU A 55 -1.56 14.04 6.87
N ILE A 56 -1.42 12.80 6.38
CA ILE A 56 -0.14 12.11 6.27
C ILE A 56 0.80 12.89 5.35
N GLY A 57 0.32 13.37 4.19
CA GLY A 57 1.10 14.20 3.28
C GLY A 57 1.60 15.48 3.94
N ASP A 58 0.71 16.25 4.57
CA ASP A 58 1.09 17.49 5.28
C ASP A 58 2.04 17.22 6.45
N TRP A 59 1.88 16.09 7.16
CA TRP A 59 2.82 15.67 8.20
C TRP A 59 4.21 15.34 7.64
N VAL A 60 4.30 14.63 6.51
CA VAL A 60 5.55 14.34 5.80
C VAL A 60 6.24 15.64 5.35
N ASP A 61 5.46 16.60 4.86
CA ASP A 61 5.96 17.86 4.34
C ASP A 61 6.39 18.85 5.43
N ARG A 62 5.77 18.85 6.60
CA ARG A 62 6.14 19.75 7.71
C ARG A 62 7.33 19.27 8.55
N ASN A 63 7.48 17.96 8.72
CA ASN A 63 8.48 17.40 9.63
C ASN A 63 9.81 17.11 8.92
N PRO A 64 10.95 17.13 9.61
CA PRO A 64 12.23 16.85 8.97
C PRO A 64 12.26 15.41 8.40
N ARG A 65 12.76 15.29 7.17
CA ARG A 65 12.77 14.06 6.36
C ARG A 65 13.19 12.81 7.12
N ASN A 66 14.25 12.94 7.94
CA ASN A 66 14.78 11.84 8.72
C ASN A 66 13.82 11.37 9.82
N LYS A 67 13.16 12.30 10.53
CA LYS A 67 12.22 11.95 11.60
C LYS A 67 10.97 11.31 11.03
N VAL A 68 10.47 11.81 9.91
CA VAL A 68 9.31 11.25 9.19
C VAL A 68 9.59 9.80 8.80
N ALA A 69 10.69 9.54 8.09
CA ALA A 69 11.02 8.21 7.62
C ALA A 69 11.18 7.20 8.78
N HIS A 70 11.93 7.57 9.83
CA HIS A 70 12.10 6.69 10.99
C HIS A 70 10.81 6.50 11.80
N ALA A 71 10.02 7.56 12.02
CA ALA A 71 8.76 7.46 12.74
C ALA A 71 7.76 6.55 12.01
N SER A 72 7.58 6.74 10.69
CA SER A 72 6.72 5.88 9.88
C SER A 72 7.17 4.42 9.95
N LEU A 73 8.47 4.18 9.83
CA LEU A 73 9.04 2.83 9.87
C LEU A 73 8.83 2.17 11.24
N PHE A 74 9.06 2.88 12.35
CA PHE A 74 8.79 2.34 13.69
C PHE A 74 7.31 2.07 13.94
N ILE A 75 6.43 3.00 13.54
CA ILE A 75 4.98 2.84 13.72
C ILE A 75 4.49 1.63 12.92
N GLN A 76 4.91 1.49 11.67
CA GLN A 76 4.60 0.33 10.82
C GLN A 76 5.05 -0.96 11.50
N ASN A 77 6.32 -1.03 11.91
CA ASN A 77 6.90 -2.26 12.45
C ASN A 77 6.26 -2.69 13.78
N ILE A 78 6.05 -1.74 14.70
CA ILE A 78 5.39 -2.00 15.98
C ILE A 78 3.96 -2.49 15.73
N SER A 79 3.23 -1.84 14.82
CA SER A 79 1.84 -2.21 14.51
C SER A 79 1.76 -3.62 13.92
N VAL A 80 2.62 -3.96 12.96
CA VAL A 80 2.66 -5.32 12.38
C VAL A 80 3.08 -6.34 13.44
N THR A 81 4.10 -6.05 14.25
CA THR A 81 4.57 -6.96 15.30
C THR A 81 3.48 -7.27 16.32
N VAL A 82 2.81 -6.23 16.85
CA VAL A 82 1.70 -6.40 17.79
C VAL A 82 0.56 -7.16 17.13
N CYS A 83 0.22 -6.84 15.88
CA CYS A 83 -0.83 -7.53 15.15
C CYS A 83 -0.50 -9.02 14.93
N SER A 84 0.74 -9.35 14.58
CA SER A 84 1.20 -10.75 14.43
C SER A 84 1.13 -11.51 15.75
N ILE A 85 1.50 -10.89 16.88
CA ILE A 85 1.39 -11.53 18.21
C ILE A 85 -0.08 -11.80 18.55
N VAL A 86 -0.97 -10.82 18.34
CA VAL A 86 -2.41 -10.99 18.57
C VAL A 86 -2.97 -12.12 17.70
N LEU A 87 -2.66 -12.13 16.40
CA LEU A 87 -3.09 -13.19 15.49
C LEU A 87 -2.57 -14.56 15.93
N MET A 88 -1.30 -14.65 16.33
CA MET A 88 -0.70 -15.88 16.83
C MET A 88 -1.46 -16.41 18.06
N LEU A 89 -1.80 -15.53 19.02
CA LEU A 89 -2.59 -15.90 20.19
C LEU A 89 -4.01 -16.35 19.81
N VAL A 90 -4.66 -15.65 18.88
CA VAL A 90 -6.01 -15.99 18.41
C VAL A 90 -6.01 -17.36 17.73
N PHE A 91 -5.02 -17.66 16.88
CA PHE A 91 -4.91 -18.97 16.24
C PHE A 91 -4.55 -20.09 17.22
N SER A 92 -3.68 -19.84 18.21
CA SER A 92 -3.32 -20.86 19.20
C SER A 92 -4.43 -21.19 20.19
N TYR A 93 -5.31 -20.24 20.52
CA TYR A 93 -6.32 -20.39 21.56
C TYR A 93 -7.76 -20.21 21.06
N LYS A 94 -8.02 -20.42 19.76
CA LYS A 94 -9.32 -20.18 19.10
C LYS A 94 -10.52 -20.74 19.89
N GLN A 95 -10.49 -22.03 20.25
CA GLN A 95 -11.58 -22.67 21.00
C GLN A 95 -11.83 -22.06 22.39
N ARG A 96 -10.79 -21.62 23.09
CA ARG A 96 -10.94 -20.99 24.41
C ARG A 96 -11.48 -19.57 24.28
N ILE A 97 -11.00 -18.81 23.29
CA ILE A 97 -11.41 -17.42 23.06
C ILE A 97 -12.90 -17.36 22.65
N GLU A 98 -13.36 -18.29 21.82
CA GLU A 98 -14.77 -18.37 21.39
C GLU A 98 -15.72 -18.68 22.56
N GLN A 99 -15.27 -19.43 23.57
CA GLN A 99 -16.06 -19.77 24.75
C GLN A 99 -16.04 -18.68 25.83
N ILE A 100 -15.03 -17.79 25.81
CA ILE A 100 -14.92 -16.70 26.77
C ILE A 100 -15.89 -15.58 26.37
N TRP A 101 -16.74 -15.18 27.31
CA TRP A 101 -17.61 -14.01 27.19
C TRP A 101 -18.61 -14.10 26.02
N ASP A 102 -19.20 -15.28 25.80
CA ASP A 102 -20.16 -15.56 24.70
C ASP A 102 -19.65 -15.11 23.31
N GLY A 103 -18.34 -15.19 23.07
CA GLY A 103 -17.72 -14.84 21.79
C GLY A 103 -17.49 -13.33 21.56
N TRP A 104 -17.85 -12.45 22.50
CA TRP A 104 -17.54 -11.02 22.39
C TRP A 104 -16.04 -10.73 22.37
N LEU A 105 -15.24 -11.53 23.08
CA LEU A 105 -13.78 -11.42 23.08
C LEU A 105 -13.22 -11.57 21.66
N THR A 106 -13.78 -12.49 20.86
CA THR A 106 -13.41 -12.71 19.47
C THR A 106 -13.61 -11.46 18.60
N VAL A 107 -14.74 -10.77 18.78
CA VAL A 107 -15.06 -9.53 18.06
C VAL A 107 -14.07 -8.42 18.41
N VAL A 108 -13.71 -8.29 19.70
CA VAL A 108 -12.70 -7.33 20.16
C VAL A 108 -11.35 -7.65 19.52
N CYS A 109 -10.93 -8.91 19.51
CA CYS A 109 -9.68 -9.32 18.86
C CYS A 109 -9.66 -8.97 17.37
N TYR A 110 -10.74 -9.23 16.63
CA TYR A 110 -10.82 -8.88 15.21
C TYR A 110 -10.76 -7.37 14.98
N THR A 111 -11.44 -6.61 15.84
CA THR A 111 -11.41 -5.14 15.78
C THR A 111 -9.99 -4.61 16.01
N VAL A 112 -9.29 -5.14 17.01
CA VAL A 112 -7.88 -4.78 17.30
C VAL A 112 -6.97 -5.13 16.12
N VAL A 113 -7.13 -6.32 15.53
CA VAL A 113 -6.36 -6.75 14.36
C VAL A 113 -6.58 -5.79 13.17
N ILE A 114 -7.83 -5.46 12.85
CA ILE A 114 -8.16 -4.53 11.75
C ILE A 114 -7.55 -3.16 12.00
N VAL A 115 -7.67 -2.61 13.21
CA VAL A 115 -7.12 -1.29 13.56
C VAL A 115 -5.59 -1.29 13.47
N LEU A 116 -4.90 -2.32 14.00
CA LEU A 116 -3.45 -2.40 13.94
C LEU A 116 -2.95 -2.57 12.49
N ALA A 117 -3.64 -3.39 11.69
CA ALA A 117 -3.31 -3.57 10.29
C ALA A 117 -3.53 -2.28 9.47
N ASP A 118 -4.55 -1.50 9.79
CA ASP A 118 -4.81 -0.20 9.18
C ASP A 118 -3.72 0.82 9.53
N VAL A 119 -3.35 0.92 10.81
CA VAL A 119 -2.25 1.79 11.26
C VAL A 119 -0.93 1.41 10.57
N ALA A 120 -0.65 0.11 10.44
CA ALA A 120 0.52 -0.37 9.70
C ALA A 120 0.50 0.07 8.24
N ASN A 121 -0.65 -0.04 7.57
CA ASN A 121 -0.82 0.38 6.17
C ASN A 121 -0.67 1.89 5.97
N LEU A 122 -1.21 2.71 6.88
CA LEU A 122 -1.04 4.16 6.85
C LEU A 122 0.42 4.55 7.04
N ALA A 123 1.12 3.90 7.97
CA ALA A 123 2.53 4.12 8.22
C ALA A 123 3.41 3.70 7.03
N SER A 124 3.13 2.56 6.39
CA SER A 124 3.74 2.14 5.13
C SER A 124 3.55 3.19 4.02
N THR A 125 2.32 3.69 3.89
CA THR A 125 1.98 4.71 2.89
C THR A 125 2.78 5.99 3.14
N ALA A 126 2.87 6.44 4.39
CA ALA A 126 3.67 7.60 4.78
C ALA A 126 5.16 7.41 4.46
N LEU A 127 5.72 6.23 4.76
CA LEU A 127 7.11 5.88 4.46
C LEU A 127 7.37 5.88 2.94
N THR A 128 6.43 5.32 2.17
CA THR A 128 6.48 5.30 0.70
C THR A 128 6.48 6.70 0.11
N ILE A 129 5.62 7.60 0.61
CA ILE A 129 5.61 9.00 0.18
C ILE A 129 6.94 9.67 0.52
N ALA A 130 7.43 9.54 1.76
CA ALA A 130 8.68 10.14 2.20
C ALA A 130 9.87 9.67 1.34
N ILE A 131 10.00 8.38 1.06
CA ILE A 131 11.13 7.85 0.31
C ILE A 131 10.95 8.08 -1.20
N GLN A 132 9.86 7.60 -1.78
CA GLN A 132 9.71 7.55 -3.24
C GLN A 132 9.37 8.90 -3.86
N ARG A 133 8.57 9.73 -3.16
CA ARG A 133 8.12 11.02 -3.70
C ARG A 133 9.01 12.19 -3.29
N ASP A 134 9.70 12.11 -2.15
CA ASP A 134 10.59 13.18 -1.68
C ASP A 134 12.07 12.78 -1.78
N TRP A 135 12.54 11.73 -1.08
CA TRP A 135 13.98 11.42 -1.04
C TRP A 135 14.58 11.09 -2.41
N ILE A 136 13.91 10.26 -3.23
CA ILE A 136 14.41 9.91 -4.56
C ILE A 136 14.52 11.16 -5.47
N VAL A 137 13.57 12.09 -5.36
CA VAL A 137 13.58 13.35 -6.14
C VAL A 137 14.78 14.21 -5.75
N VAL A 138 15.06 14.33 -4.46
CA VAL A 138 16.20 15.10 -3.93
C VAL A 138 17.53 14.48 -4.33
N ILE A 139 17.66 13.15 -4.20
CA ILE A 139 18.89 12.41 -4.50
C ILE A 139 19.24 12.46 -5.99
N THR A 140 18.23 12.57 -6.86
CA THR A 140 18.44 12.68 -8.31
C THR A 140 18.72 14.11 -8.76
N GLY A 141 18.69 15.09 -7.84
CA GLY A 141 18.99 16.49 -8.15
C GLY A 141 18.08 17.07 -9.23
N TYR A 142 16.80 16.65 -9.25
CA TYR A 142 15.81 17.03 -10.27
C TYR A 142 16.17 16.62 -11.72
N ASN A 143 17.18 15.78 -11.93
CA ASN A 143 17.50 15.22 -13.25
C ASN A 143 16.44 14.20 -13.67
N ARG A 144 15.60 14.59 -14.64
CA ARG A 144 14.47 13.79 -15.13
C ARG A 144 14.88 12.39 -15.62
N GLY A 145 16.05 12.24 -16.22
CA GLY A 145 16.54 10.95 -16.73
C GLY A 145 16.91 9.99 -15.59
N HIS A 146 17.64 10.48 -14.58
CA HIS A 146 18.00 9.70 -13.41
C HIS A 146 16.78 9.37 -12.53
N LEU A 147 15.85 10.31 -12.38
CA LEU A 147 14.59 10.10 -11.66
C LEU A 147 13.73 9.01 -12.32
N ALA A 148 13.59 9.05 -13.64
CA ALA A 148 12.87 8.02 -14.38
C ALA A 148 13.51 6.64 -14.21
N GLY A 149 14.84 6.55 -14.24
CA GLY A 149 15.57 5.29 -14.04
C GLY A 149 15.42 4.70 -12.63
N MET A 150 15.49 5.55 -11.59
CA MET A 150 15.27 5.13 -10.20
C MET A 150 13.84 4.67 -9.98
N ASN A 151 12.85 5.44 -10.45
CA ASN A 151 11.44 5.08 -10.34
C ASN A 151 11.11 3.78 -11.09
N ALA A 152 11.66 3.58 -12.29
CA ALA A 152 11.47 2.34 -13.04
C ALA A 152 12.08 1.13 -12.33
N THR A 153 13.24 1.29 -11.69
CA THR A 153 13.87 0.22 -10.92
C THR A 153 13.07 -0.10 -9.67
N MET A 154 12.62 0.92 -8.94
CA MET A 154 11.76 0.74 -7.77
C MET A 154 10.44 0.03 -8.14
N ARG A 155 9.84 0.39 -9.28
CA ARG A 155 8.64 -0.28 -9.80
C ARG A 155 8.87 -1.73 -10.20
N ARG A 156 10.04 -2.05 -10.77
CA ARG A 156 10.41 -3.45 -11.05
C ARG A 156 10.54 -4.26 -9.77
N ILE A 157 11.17 -3.70 -8.74
CA ILE A 157 11.28 -4.35 -7.42
C ILE A 157 9.87 -4.57 -6.85
N ASP A 158 9.00 -3.55 -6.83
CA ASP A 158 7.60 -3.65 -6.38
C ASP A 158 6.86 -4.80 -7.07
N GLN A 159 6.97 -4.91 -8.40
CA GLN A 159 6.34 -5.99 -9.17
C GLN A 159 6.89 -7.37 -8.82
N VAL A 160 8.21 -7.50 -8.64
CA VAL A 160 8.83 -8.77 -8.24
C VAL A 160 8.39 -9.16 -6.83
N THR A 161 8.38 -8.21 -5.88
CA THR A 161 7.93 -8.44 -4.51
C THR A 161 6.44 -8.79 -4.44
N ASN A 162 5.61 -8.23 -5.34
CA ASN A 162 4.19 -8.53 -5.41
C ASN A 162 3.87 -9.99 -5.78
N ILE A 163 4.83 -10.72 -6.37
CA ILE A 163 4.71 -12.16 -6.65
C ILE A 163 5.32 -12.97 -5.53
N LEU A 164 6.59 -12.71 -5.27
CA LEU A 164 7.43 -13.62 -4.51
C LEU A 164 7.09 -13.57 -3.03
N ALA A 165 6.68 -12.42 -2.52
CA ALA A 165 6.36 -12.27 -1.11
C ALA A 165 5.07 -13.02 -0.71
N PRO A 166 3.93 -12.87 -1.44
CA PRO A 166 2.75 -13.72 -1.23
C PRO A 166 3.03 -15.21 -1.41
N LEU A 167 3.81 -15.59 -2.43
CA LEU A 167 4.21 -16.99 -2.66
C LEU A 167 4.95 -17.55 -1.43
N ALA A 168 5.97 -16.84 -0.95
CA ALA A 168 6.79 -17.30 0.17
C ALA A 168 5.95 -17.53 1.43
N VAL A 169 5.13 -16.56 1.83
CA VAL A 169 4.29 -16.70 3.02
C VAL A 169 3.17 -17.71 2.84
N GLY A 170 2.57 -17.78 1.65
CA GLY A 170 1.55 -18.78 1.32
C GLY A 170 2.07 -20.21 1.42
N GLN A 171 3.31 -20.46 0.98
CA GLN A 171 3.97 -21.77 1.15
C GLN A 171 4.21 -22.08 2.63
N VAL A 172 4.70 -21.10 3.42
CA VAL A 172 4.91 -21.29 4.86
C VAL A 172 3.60 -21.61 5.58
N MET A 173 2.53 -20.89 5.27
CA MET A 173 1.20 -21.12 5.85
C MET A 173 0.64 -22.49 5.48
N THR A 174 0.82 -22.92 4.23
CA THR A 174 0.32 -24.22 3.72
C THR A 174 1.11 -25.40 4.27
N LEU A 175 2.44 -25.30 4.35
CA LEU A 175 3.32 -26.42 4.71
C LEU A 175 3.52 -26.58 6.22
N ALA A 176 3.43 -25.50 6.99
CA ALA A 176 3.67 -25.53 8.43
C ALA A 176 2.39 -25.32 9.24
N SER A 177 1.93 -24.06 9.31
CA SER A 177 0.65 -23.67 9.93
C SER A 177 0.50 -22.15 9.85
N ASN A 178 -0.71 -21.64 10.11
CA ASN A 178 -0.98 -20.21 10.20
C ASN A 178 -0.26 -19.53 11.37
N VAL A 179 -0.05 -20.25 12.49
CA VAL A 179 0.74 -19.79 13.63
C VAL A 179 2.20 -19.58 13.23
N VAL A 180 2.80 -20.54 12.52
CA VAL A 180 4.17 -20.42 12.00
C VAL A 180 4.26 -19.32 10.95
N GLY A 181 3.23 -19.15 10.11
CA GLY A 181 3.11 -18.02 9.18
C GLY A 181 3.15 -16.66 9.89
N CYS A 182 2.40 -16.49 10.99
CA CYS A 182 2.45 -15.28 11.82
C CYS A 182 3.86 -15.05 12.39
N GLY A 183 4.51 -16.11 12.89
CA GLY A 183 5.88 -16.04 13.41
C GLY A 183 6.91 -15.66 12.34
N PHE A 184 6.76 -16.17 11.12
CA PHE A 184 7.62 -15.83 9.99
C PHE A 184 7.51 -14.34 9.62
N ILE A 185 6.29 -13.81 9.55
CA ILE A 185 6.04 -12.39 9.27
C ILE A 185 6.62 -11.50 10.37
N LEU A 186 6.43 -11.88 11.63
CA LEU A 186 6.97 -11.17 12.79
C LEU A 186 8.50 -11.12 12.71
N GLY A 187 9.14 -12.27 12.50
CA GLY A 187 10.60 -12.36 12.36
C GLY A 187 11.12 -11.52 11.19
N TRP A 188 10.45 -11.58 10.05
CA TRP A 188 10.80 -10.76 8.89
C TRP A 188 10.71 -9.27 9.19
N ASN A 189 9.63 -8.82 9.83
CA ASN A 189 9.45 -7.41 10.19
C ASN A 189 10.54 -6.93 11.14
N LEU A 190 10.89 -7.70 12.19
CA LEU A 190 11.95 -7.31 13.12
C LEU A 190 13.32 -7.22 12.43
N VAL A 191 13.64 -8.13 11.52
CA VAL A 191 14.90 -8.07 10.75
C VAL A 191 14.88 -6.89 9.79
N SER A 192 13.77 -6.66 9.09
CA SER A 192 13.58 -5.54 8.16
C SER A 192 13.76 -4.19 8.87
N LEU A 193 13.21 -4.04 10.09
CA LEU A 193 13.36 -2.86 10.94
C LEU A 193 14.82 -2.45 11.07
N ILE A 194 15.66 -3.41 11.48
CA ILE A 194 17.06 -3.18 11.79
C ILE A 194 17.79 -2.74 10.52
N VAL A 195 17.63 -3.50 9.43
CA VAL A 195 18.32 -3.23 8.17
C VAL A 195 17.89 -1.89 7.57
N GLU A 196 16.59 -1.63 7.51
CA GLU A 196 16.05 -0.39 6.96
C GLU A 196 16.44 0.83 7.79
N PHE A 197 16.38 0.74 9.13
CA PHE A 197 16.81 1.82 10.02
C PHE A 197 18.26 2.22 9.74
N PHE A 198 19.17 1.24 9.67
CA PHE A 198 20.57 1.49 9.35
C PHE A 198 20.73 2.07 7.94
N PHE A 199 20.05 1.53 6.94
CA PHE A 199 20.23 1.95 5.55
C PHE A 199 19.70 3.36 5.31
N LEU A 200 18.52 3.71 5.84
CA LEU A 200 17.96 5.05 5.75
C LEU A 200 18.82 6.07 6.49
N SER A 201 19.29 5.73 7.69
CA SER A 201 20.25 6.56 8.44
C SER A 201 21.55 6.80 7.66
N ARG A 202 22.09 5.77 7.00
CA ARG A 202 23.29 5.89 6.17
C ARG A 202 23.04 6.73 4.93
N VAL A 203 21.91 6.56 4.25
CA VAL A 203 21.53 7.39 3.09
C VAL A 203 21.41 8.86 3.48
N TYR A 204 20.77 9.15 4.60
CA TYR A 204 20.61 10.51 5.12
C TYR A 204 21.97 11.17 5.41
N ARG A 205 22.92 10.44 5.99
CA ARG A 205 24.29 10.95 6.24
C ARG A 205 25.10 11.16 4.96
N ILE A 206 24.89 10.33 3.92
CA ILE A 206 25.65 10.40 2.66
C ILE A 206 25.17 11.56 1.77
N VAL A 207 23.89 11.92 1.85
CA VAL A 207 23.30 12.96 1.00
C VAL A 207 22.88 14.15 1.86
N PRO A 208 23.79 15.12 2.11
CA PRO A 208 23.50 16.29 2.95
C PRO A 208 22.37 17.16 2.37
N ALA A 209 22.08 17.08 1.07
CA ALA A 209 20.91 17.73 0.47
C ALA A 209 19.57 17.25 1.06
N LEU A 210 19.52 16.10 1.74
CA LEU A 210 18.33 15.63 2.45
C LEU A 210 18.09 16.38 3.78
N SER A 211 19.12 16.97 4.39
CA SER A 211 18.96 17.75 5.63
C SER A 211 18.45 19.17 5.38
N VAL A 212 18.64 19.67 4.16
CA VAL A 212 18.13 20.97 3.72
C VAL A 212 16.73 20.76 3.12
N LYS A 213 15.69 21.13 3.89
CA LYS A 213 14.40 21.46 3.26
C LYS A 213 14.55 22.89 2.71
N PRO A 214 14.36 23.14 1.40
CA PRO A 214 14.35 24.51 0.93
C PRO A 214 13.30 25.28 1.74
N PRO A 215 13.61 26.48 2.25
CA PRO A 215 12.57 27.33 2.79
C PRO A 215 11.50 27.45 1.71
N VAL A 216 10.23 27.33 2.11
CA VAL A 216 9.11 27.66 1.24
C VAL A 216 9.45 29.01 0.62
N VAL A 217 9.64 29.03 -0.70
CA VAL A 217 10.13 30.19 -1.46
C VAL A 217 9.46 31.46 -0.92
N ASP A 218 10.27 32.45 -0.55
CA ASP A 218 9.87 33.79 -0.13
C ASP A 218 8.74 34.32 -1.02
N VAL A 219 7.50 34.20 -0.53
CA VAL A 219 6.41 35.07 -0.92
C VAL A 219 6.04 35.83 0.33
N ASP A 220 6.66 37.01 0.44
CA ASP A 220 6.39 38.12 1.35
C ASP A 220 6.63 37.88 2.85
N GLN A 221 7.62 38.58 3.42
CA GLN A 221 7.82 38.83 4.86
C GLN A 221 6.52 39.31 5.56
N THR A 222 5.59 39.88 4.81
CA THR A 222 4.25 40.29 5.25
C THR A 222 3.37 39.10 5.70
N TYR A 223 3.58 37.88 5.19
CA TYR A 223 2.83 36.68 5.59
C TYR A 223 3.32 36.07 6.91
N LEU A 224 4.63 36.06 7.16
CA LEU A 224 5.22 35.53 8.40
C LEU A 224 4.78 36.35 9.63
N GLN A 225 4.74 37.67 9.50
CA GLN A 225 4.25 38.56 10.56
C GLN A 225 2.75 38.39 10.84
N LYS A 226 1.97 38.02 9.80
CA LYS A 226 0.54 37.66 9.92
C LYS A 226 0.34 36.29 10.59
N ILE A 227 1.24 35.34 10.36
CA ILE A 227 1.21 34.00 10.95
C ILE A 227 1.58 34.06 12.43
N GLU A 228 2.59 34.84 12.84
CA GLU A 228 2.92 35.02 14.26
C GLU A 228 1.76 35.66 15.04
N ARG A 229 1.12 36.69 14.49
CA ARG A 229 -0.10 37.28 15.10
C ARG A 229 -1.27 36.29 15.18
N ARG A 230 -1.45 35.40 14.20
CA ARG A 230 -2.46 34.32 14.25
C ARG A 230 -2.09 33.22 15.26
N ARG A 231 -0.80 32.94 15.45
CA ARG A 231 -0.29 31.91 16.37
C ARG A 231 -0.48 32.31 17.83
N SER A 232 -0.35 33.60 18.16
CA SER A 232 -0.62 34.12 19.51
C SER A 232 -2.11 34.11 19.89
N GLN A 233 -3.03 34.08 18.91
CA GLN A 233 -4.48 34.06 19.15
C GLN A 233 -5.12 32.66 18.99
N GLY A 234 -4.35 31.64 18.62
CA GLY A 234 -4.87 30.35 18.12
C GLY A 234 -4.70 29.13 19.03
N MET A 235 -4.30 29.28 20.29
CA MET A 235 -4.03 28.13 21.19
C MET A 235 -5.30 27.34 21.58
N GLY A 236 -6.50 27.79 21.19
CA GLY A 236 -7.79 27.18 21.57
C GLY A 236 -8.54 26.37 20.50
N ARG A 237 -7.99 26.13 19.29
CA ARG A 237 -8.75 25.49 18.19
C ARG A 237 -7.93 24.49 17.37
N SER A 238 -7.44 23.42 17.98
CA SER A 238 -6.67 22.39 17.26
C SER A 238 -7.51 21.30 16.57
N LEU A 239 -8.83 21.20 16.82
CA LEU A 239 -9.69 20.19 16.17
C LEU A 239 -10.51 20.73 14.98
N ALA A 240 -10.65 22.05 14.83
CA ALA A 240 -11.45 22.65 13.76
C ALA A 240 -10.64 23.00 12.49
N SER A 241 -9.30 22.90 12.52
CA SER A 241 -8.43 23.23 11.39
C SER A 241 -8.21 22.09 10.40
N ASP A 242 -8.39 20.83 10.80
CA ASP A 242 -8.17 19.68 9.91
C ASP A 242 -9.18 19.60 8.76
N GLY A 243 -10.43 20.02 9.00
CA GLY A 243 -11.45 20.12 7.95
C GLY A 243 -11.12 21.20 6.89
N GLY A 244 -10.41 22.27 7.27
CA GLY A 244 -9.98 23.32 6.35
C GLY A 244 -8.86 22.84 5.41
N THR A 245 -7.86 22.16 5.96
CA THR A 245 -6.74 21.60 5.19
C THR A 245 -7.23 20.55 4.18
N CYS A 246 -8.16 19.68 4.57
CA CYS A 246 -8.74 18.70 3.67
C CYS A 246 -9.55 19.36 2.55
N LYS A 247 -10.39 20.34 2.89
CA LYS A 247 -11.18 21.12 1.91
C LYS A 247 -10.30 21.85 0.90
N ASP A 248 -9.21 22.45 1.35
CA ASP A 248 -8.28 23.17 0.48
C ASP A 248 -7.50 22.21 -0.43
N GLY A 249 -7.11 21.03 0.06
CA GLY A 249 -6.50 19.96 -0.74
C GLY A 249 -7.43 19.46 -1.86
N TRP A 250 -8.68 19.15 -1.54
CA TRP A 250 -9.69 18.73 -2.51
C TRP A 250 -9.97 19.83 -3.56
N ARG A 251 -10.07 21.09 -3.11
CA ARG A 251 -10.27 22.23 -4.00
C ARG A 251 -9.07 22.45 -4.93
N ALA A 252 -7.85 22.24 -4.45
CA ALA A 252 -6.65 22.32 -5.26
C ALA A 252 -6.60 21.21 -6.31
N TYR A 253 -6.93 19.96 -5.93
CA TYR A 253 -6.97 18.82 -6.85
C TYR A 253 -7.99 19.02 -7.99
N TYR A 254 -9.20 19.48 -7.67
CA TYR A 254 -10.27 19.71 -8.65
C TYR A 254 -9.91 20.77 -9.70
N ARG A 255 -9.04 21.72 -9.34
CA ARG A 255 -8.57 22.78 -10.24
C ARG A 255 -7.40 22.36 -11.14
N GLN A 256 -6.81 21.18 -10.93
CA GLN A 256 -5.69 20.74 -11.75
C GLN A 256 -6.16 20.28 -13.14
N PRO A 257 -5.42 20.62 -14.22
CA PRO A 257 -5.77 20.20 -15.59
C PRO A 257 -5.74 18.68 -15.79
N VAL A 258 -5.09 17.94 -14.88
CA VAL A 258 -5.01 16.47 -14.89
C VAL A 258 -6.13 15.78 -14.09
N PHE A 259 -7.09 16.54 -13.56
CA PHE A 259 -8.18 16.01 -12.74
C PHE A 259 -8.94 14.84 -13.41
N LEU A 260 -9.32 14.99 -14.69
CA LEU A 260 -10.06 13.97 -15.43
C LEU A 260 -9.24 12.68 -15.64
N ALA A 261 -7.93 12.81 -15.90
CA ALA A 261 -7.04 11.66 -16.01
C ALA A 261 -6.87 10.96 -14.65
N GLY A 262 -6.83 11.73 -13.56
CA GLY A 262 -6.82 11.20 -12.20
C GLY A 262 -8.12 10.46 -11.82
N MET A 263 -9.27 10.99 -12.22
CA MET A 263 -10.57 10.31 -12.06
C MET A 263 -10.63 8.99 -12.86
N GLY A 264 -10.12 8.98 -14.09
CA GLY A 264 -10.01 7.75 -14.88
C GLY A 264 -9.15 6.68 -14.21
N LEU A 265 -8.03 7.09 -13.59
CA LEU A 265 -7.20 6.19 -12.79
C LEU A 265 -7.96 5.67 -11.56
N ALA A 266 -8.72 6.52 -10.87
CA ALA A 266 -9.54 6.11 -9.72
C ALA A 266 -10.58 5.04 -10.10
N PHE A 267 -11.26 5.20 -11.23
CA PHE A 267 -12.19 4.17 -11.75
C PHE A 267 -11.49 2.89 -12.18
N LEU A 268 -10.23 2.95 -12.62
CA LEU A 268 -9.47 1.74 -12.90
C LEU A 268 -9.23 0.92 -11.62
N TYR A 269 -9.04 1.58 -10.48
CA TYR A 269 -8.86 0.93 -9.17
C TYR A 269 -10.15 0.37 -8.57
N THR A 270 -11.33 0.68 -9.11
CA THR A 270 -12.60 0.07 -8.65
C THR A 270 -12.85 -1.32 -9.24
N THR A 271 -11.91 -1.85 -10.02
CA THR A 271 -12.03 -3.20 -10.57
C THR A 271 -11.93 -4.26 -9.47
N VAL A 272 -12.83 -5.24 -9.51
CA VAL A 272 -12.82 -6.42 -8.63
C VAL A 272 -12.13 -7.62 -9.26
N LEU A 273 -11.66 -7.49 -10.51
CA LEU A 273 -11.02 -8.57 -11.27
C LEU A 273 -9.50 -8.62 -11.09
N GLY A 274 -8.92 -7.67 -10.34
CA GLY A 274 -7.51 -7.69 -9.97
C GLY A 274 -7.17 -8.88 -9.07
N PHE A 275 -5.91 -9.34 -9.09
CA PHE A 275 -5.40 -10.29 -8.10
C PHE A 275 -5.18 -9.56 -6.76
N ASP A 276 -6.28 -9.17 -6.14
CA ASP A 276 -6.33 -8.51 -4.85
C ASP A 276 -6.97 -9.43 -3.81
N CYS A 277 -6.92 -9.01 -2.55
CA CYS A 277 -7.37 -9.78 -1.39
C CYS A 277 -8.76 -10.43 -1.55
N ILE A 278 -9.70 -9.71 -2.19
CA ILE A 278 -11.08 -10.17 -2.41
C ILE A 278 -11.12 -11.30 -3.44
N THR A 279 -10.50 -11.12 -4.60
CA THR A 279 -10.46 -12.12 -5.69
C THR A 279 -9.69 -13.36 -5.28
N THR A 280 -8.56 -13.17 -4.59
CA THR A 280 -7.76 -14.26 -4.00
C THR A 280 -8.58 -15.03 -2.97
N GLY A 281 -9.32 -14.33 -2.10
CA GLY A 281 -10.23 -14.95 -1.15
C GLY A 281 -11.35 -15.74 -1.82
N TYR A 282 -12.00 -15.15 -2.83
CA TYR A 282 -13.05 -15.80 -3.61
C TYR A 282 -12.52 -17.06 -4.32
N ALA A 283 -11.38 -16.97 -5.00
CA ALA A 283 -10.73 -18.11 -5.64
C ALA A 283 -10.46 -19.25 -4.64
N TYR A 284 -9.99 -18.90 -3.44
CA TYR A 284 -9.77 -19.87 -2.37
C TYR A 284 -11.08 -20.54 -1.91
N THR A 285 -12.17 -19.78 -1.76
CA THR A 285 -13.50 -20.35 -1.42
C THR A 285 -14.05 -21.29 -2.49
N GLN A 286 -13.66 -21.12 -3.75
CA GLN A 286 -14.00 -22.02 -4.85
C GLN A 286 -13.14 -23.31 -4.87
N GLY A 287 -12.30 -23.52 -3.85
CA GLY A 287 -11.46 -24.72 -3.74
C GLY A 287 -10.18 -24.66 -4.58
N ILE A 288 -9.81 -23.49 -5.10
CA ILE A 288 -8.54 -23.33 -5.82
C ILE A 288 -7.39 -23.47 -4.82
N SER A 289 -6.45 -24.37 -5.12
CA SER A 289 -5.28 -24.59 -4.27
C SER A 289 -4.41 -23.33 -4.19
N GLY A 290 -3.80 -23.09 -3.02
CA GLY A 290 -2.91 -21.94 -2.81
C GLY A 290 -1.70 -21.93 -3.77
N SER A 291 -1.25 -23.09 -4.23
CA SER A 291 -0.18 -23.22 -5.23
C SER A 291 -0.60 -22.75 -6.63
N LEU A 292 -1.81 -23.12 -7.09
CA LEU A 292 -2.34 -22.66 -8.38
C LEU A 292 -2.61 -21.16 -8.35
N LEU A 293 -3.15 -20.65 -7.24
CA LEU A 293 -3.38 -19.22 -7.05
C LEU A 293 -2.07 -18.44 -7.11
N SER A 294 -1.01 -18.96 -6.48
CA SER A 294 0.31 -18.34 -6.53
C SER A 294 0.92 -18.35 -7.93
N LEU A 295 0.70 -19.40 -8.71
CA LEU A 295 1.13 -19.47 -10.11
C LEU A 295 0.41 -18.41 -10.96
N LEU A 296 -0.92 -18.27 -10.80
CA LEU A 296 -1.72 -17.27 -11.50
C LEU A 296 -1.29 -15.83 -11.13
N MET A 297 -0.97 -15.57 -9.86
CA MET A 297 -0.37 -14.31 -9.41
C MET A 297 1.02 -14.09 -10.04
N GLY A 298 1.81 -15.15 -10.23
CA GLY A 298 3.06 -15.08 -10.98
C GLY A 298 2.87 -14.65 -12.42
N VAL A 299 1.92 -15.26 -13.13
CA VAL A 299 1.59 -14.90 -14.52
C VAL A 299 1.10 -13.46 -14.62
N SER A 300 0.23 -13.02 -13.69
CA SER A 300 -0.33 -11.66 -13.71
C SER A 300 0.76 -10.59 -13.56
N ALA A 301 1.77 -10.86 -12.76
CA ALA A 301 2.87 -9.93 -12.56
C ALA A 301 3.93 -9.98 -13.68
N ILE A 302 4.12 -11.11 -14.37
CA ILE A 302 4.85 -11.13 -15.65
C ILE A 302 4.17 -10.21 -16.66
N THR A 303 2.84 -10.29 -16.77
CA THR A 303 2.05 -9.37 -17.60
C THR A 303 2.19 -7.92 -17.14
N GLY A 304 2.22 -7.68 -15.81
CA GLY A 304 2.49 -6.37 -15.23
C GLY A 304 3.88 -5.81 -15.58
N LEU A 305 4.92 -6.64 -15.53
CA LEU A 305 6.29 -6.28 -15.95
C LEU A 305 6.33 -5.98 -17.44
N MET A 306 5.68 -6.81 -18.27
CA MET A 306 5.55 -6.59 -19.71
C MET A 306 4.85 -5.25 -20.01
N GLY A 307 3.83 -4.89 -19.22
CA GLY A 307 3.16 -3.59 -19.28
C GLY A 307 4.12 -2.41 -19.09
N THR A 308 5.12 -2.52 -18.19
CA THR A 308 6.12 -1.45 -18.01
C THR A 308 7.03 -1.30 -19.23
N VAL A 309 7.45 -2.41 -19.85
CA VAL A 309 8.25 -2.41 -21.07
C VAL A 309 7.44 -1.82 -22.22
N MET A 310 6.21 -2.29 -22.41
CA MET A 310 5.29 -1.77 -23.43
C MET A 310 5.03 -0.27 -23.24
N PHE A 311 4.79 0.20 -22.02
CA PHE A 311 4.62 1.62 -21.73
C PHE A 311 5.82 2.45 -22.18
N THR A 312 7.05 2.01 -21.87
CA THR A 312 8.25 2.77 -22.29
C THR A 312 8.43 2.81 -23.81
N ARG A 313 8.08 1.72 -24.51
CA ARG A 313 8.15 1.65 -25.98
C ARG A 313 7.07 2.53 -26.62
N LEU A 314 5.82 2.34 -26.22
CA LEU A 314 4.67 3.09 -26.73
C LEU A 314 4.82 4.58 -26.48
N ARG A 315 5.28 4.98 -25.27
CA ARG A 315 5.50 6.38 -24.95
C ARG A 315 6.57 7.03 -25.83
N LYS A 316 7.63 6.30 -26.18
CA LYS A 316 8.70 6.80 -27.06
C LYS A 316 8.22 6.99 -28.50
N THR A 317 7.36 6.08 -28.98
CA THR A 317 6.90 6.08 -30.38
C THR A 317 5.70 7.00 -30.60
N TYR A 318 4.71 6.97 -29.71
CA TYR A 318 3.40 7.61 -29.91
C TYR A 318 3.12 8.77 -28.97
N GLY A 319 3.98 9.03 -27.98
CA GLY A 319 3.77 10.05 -26.95
C GLY A 319 2.85 9.59 -25.82
N LEU A 320 2.74 10.42 -24.77
CA LEU A 320 2.09 10.04 -23.51
C LEU A 320 0.57 9.83 -23.62
N VAL A 321 -0.14 10.75 -24.27
CA VAL A 321 -1.61 10.71 -24.39
C VAL A 321 -2.06 9.51 -25.22
N ASN A 322 -1.46 9.31 -26.40
CA ASN A 322 -1.79 8.18 -27.28
C ASN A 322 -1.47 6.84 -26.63
N THR A 323 -0.39 6.76 -25.83
CA THR A 323 -0.09 5.54 -25.05
C THR A 323 -1.24 5.21 -24.10
N GLY A 324 -1.82 6.21 -23.43
CA GLY A 324 -2.98 6.02 -22.56
C GLY A 324 -4.22 5.50 -23.29
N ILE A 325 -4.49 6.02 -24.50
CA ILE A 325 -5.60 5.55 -25.34
C ILE A 325 -5.38 4.09 -25.77
N ILE A 326 -4.20 3.77 -26.28
CA ILE A 326 -3.85 2.40 -26.71
C ILE A 326 -3.97 1.42 -25.55
N SER A 327 -3.44 1.76 -24.37
CA SER A 327 -3.57 0.90 -23.18
C SER A 327 -5.01 0.72 -22.74
N SER A 328 -5.85 1.74 -22.89
CA SER A 328 -7.27 1.67 -22.54
C SER A 328 -8.03 0.75 -23.51
N CYS A 329 -7.75 0.82 -24.82
CA CYS A 329 -8.33 -0.10 -25.81
C CYS A 329 -7.92 -1.56 -25.54
N LEU A 330 -6.63 -1.80 -25.21
CA LEU A 330 -6.15 -3.13 -24.86
C LEU A 330 -6.84 -3.66 -23.60
N HIS A 331 -6.99 -2.81 -22.57
CA HIS A 331 -7.67 -3.18 -21.33
C HIS A 331 -9.14 -3.55 -21.56
N LEU A 332 -9.87 -2.75 -22.35
CA LEU A 332 -11.24 -3.06 -22.75
C LEU A 332 -11.33 -4.37 -23.54
N GLY A 333 -10.38 -4.63 -24.45
CA GLY A 333 -10.30 -5.90 -25.18
C GLY A 333 -10.17 -7.10 -24.26
N CYS A 334 -9.32 -7.03 -23.23
CA CYS A 334 -9.19 -8.09 -22.23
C CYS A 334 -10.46 -8.25 -21.38
N LEU A 335 -11.09 -7.14 -20.97
CA LEU A 335 -12.34 -7.21 -20.20
C LEU A 335 -13.49 -7.82 -21.00
N LEU A 336 -13.56 -7.58 -22.31
CA LEU A 336 -14.55 -8.23 -23.18
C LEU A 336 -14.40 -9.76 -23.17
N LEU A 337 -13.16 -10.28 -23.17
CA LEU A 337 -12.93 -11.72 -23.03
C LEU A 337 -13.44 -12.24 -21.67
N CYS A 338 -13.22 -11.51 -20.59
CA CYS A 338 -13.76 -11.87 -19.27
C CYS A 338 -15.29 -11.88 -19.27
N VAL A 339 -15.94 -10.89 -19.87
CA VAL A 339 -17.41 -10.86 -20.00
C VAL A 339 -17.91 -12.05 -20.80
N CYS A 340 -17.29 -12.35 -21.95
CA CYS A 340 -17.64 -13.53 -22.74
C CYS A 340 -17.48 -14.84 -21.94
N SER A 341 -16.47 -14.94 -21.07
CA SER A 341 -16.26 -16.15 -20.25
C SER A 341 -17.36 -16.40 -19.22
N VAL A 342 -18.02 -15.34 -18.72
CA VAL A 342 -19.16 -15.45 -17.80
C VAL A 342 -20.40 -16.04 -18.49
N PHE A 343 -20.52 -15.87 -19.81
CA PHE A 343 -21.62 -16.41 -20.61
C PHE A 343 -21.24 -17.71 -21.34
N ALA A 344 -20.06 -18.28 -21.06
CA ALA A 344 -19.63 -19.53 -21.65
C ALA A 344 -20.43 -20.72 -21.05
N PRO A 345 -20.64 -21.80 -21.84
CA PRO A 345 -21.41 -22.95 -21.40
C PRO A 345 -20.77 -23.63 -20.19
N GLY A 346 -21.58 -23.96 -19.18
CA GLY A 346 -21.14 -24.52 -17.89
C GLY A 346 -20.76 -23.50 -16.81
N SER A 347 -21.02 -22.21 -17.04
CA SER A 347 -20.91 -21.17 -16.01
C SER A 347 -22.19 -21.07 -15.15
N PRO A 348 -22.15 -20.52 -13.93
CA PRO A 348 -23.34 -20.33 -13.09
C PRO A 348 -24.40 -19.39 -13.68
N MET A 349 -24.06 -18.67 -14.75
CA MET A 349 -24.89 -17.68 -15.45
C MET A 349 -25.20 -18.13 -16.89
N ASP A 350 -24.98 -19.41 -17.19
CA ASP A 350 -25.32 -20.00 -18.48
C ASP A 350 -26.83 -19.89 -18.72
N LEU A 351 -27.22 -19.10 -19.72
CA LEU A 351 -28.62 -18.87 -20.11
C LEU A 351 -29.23 -20.06 -20.86
N SER A 352 -28.44 -21.12 -21.12
CA SER A 352 -28.88 -22.33 -21.82
C SER A 352 -29.30 -23.49 -20.90
N LEU A 353 -29.23 -23.29 -19.58
CA LEU A 353 -29.87 -24.10 -18.54
C LEU A 353 -31.12 -23.39 -18.02
#